data_AF-A0ABD0QV22-F1
#
_entry.id   AF-A0ABD0QV22-F1
#
_cell.length_a   1.000
_cell.length_b   1.000
_cell.length_c   1.000
_cell.angle_alpha   90.00
_cell.angle_beta   90.00
_cell.angle_gamma   90.00
#
_symmetry.space_group_name_H-M   'P 1'
#
loop_
_entity.id
_entity.type
_entity.pdbx_description
1 polymer ?
#
loop_
_entity_poly.entity_id
_entity_poly.type
_entity_poly.pdbx_seq_one_letter_code
_entity_poly.pdbx_strand_id
1 'polypeptide(L)' 'MYVAGRVYAVLSKREGRVLQEEMKEGTDMFIIKAVLPVAESFGFADEIRKRTSGLASPQLVFSHWE' A
#
# COMPACT_ATOMS: atom_id res chain seq x y z
N MET A 1 3.67 -2.46 15.35
CA MET A 1 2.81 -1.31 15.01
C MET A 1 3.45 -0.25 14.07
N TYR A 2 4.69 -0.43 13.56
CA TYR A 2 5.46 0.65 12.88
C TYR A 2 5.47 0.68 11.34
N VAL A 3 5.08 -0.40 10.65
CA VAL A 3 5.19 -0.51 9.18
C VAL A 3 3.90 -0.08 8.47
N ALA A 4 2.74 -0.54 8.96
CA ALA A 4 1.44 -0.18 8.39
C ALA A 4 1.26 1.35 8.31
N GLY A 5 1.59 2.08 9.38
CA GLY A 5 1.54 3.55 9.39
C GLY A 5 2.37 4.22 8.29
N ARG A 6 3.51 3.62 7.90
CA ARG A 6 4.33 4.13 6.78
C ARG A 6 3.69 3.85 5.43
N VAL A 7 3.01 2.72 5.28
CA VAL A 7 2.23 2.39 4.08
C VAL A 7 1.07 3.39 3.93
N TYR A 8 0.32 3.62 5.01
CA TYR A 8 -0.75 4.62 5.05
C TYR A 8 -0.26 6.01 4.65
N ALA A 9 0.87 6.47 5.20
CA ALA A 9 1.44 7.77 4.86
C ALA A 9 1.80 7.90 3.36
N VAL A 10 2.33 6.84 2.74
CA VAL A 10 2.66 6.86 1.30
C VAL A 10 1.39 6.84 0.44
N LEU A 11 0.38 6.05 0.82
CA LEU A 11 -0.92 6.03 0.14
C LEU A 11 -1.59 7.41 0.21
N SER A 12 -1.73 8.00 1.40
CA SER A 12 -2.39 9.30 1.57
C SER A 12 -1.68 10.43 0.82
N LYS A 13 -0.35 10.40 0.74
CA LYS A 13 0.43 11.39 -0.04
C LYS A 13 0.12 11.34 -1.54
N ARG A 14 -0.32 10.18 -2.03
CA ARG A 14 -0.55 9.90 -3.47
C ARG A 14 -2.04 9.74 -3.78
N GLU A 15 -2.89 10.35 -2.97
CA GLU A 15 -4.35 10.33 -3.13
C GLU A 15 -4.96 8.92 -3.09
N GLY A 16 -4.23 7.95 -2.51
CA GLY A 16 -4.69 6.59 -2.33
C GLY A 16 -5.69 6.48 -1.19
N ARG A 17 -6.70 5.62 -1.38
CA ARG A 17 -7.74 5.34 -0.39
C ARG A 17 -7.76 3.85 -0.04
N VAL A 18 -7.64 3.55 1.24
CA VAL A 18 -7.73 2.17 1.74
C VAL A 18 -9.19 1.73 1.75
N LEU A 19 -9.44 0.55 1.18
CA LEU A 19 -10.75 -0.09 1.11
C LEU A 19 -10.91 -1.14 2.21
N GLN A 20 -9.86 -1.91 2.45
CA GLN A 20 -9.87 -3.03 3.38
C GLN A 20 -8.48 -3.23 3.98
N GLU A 21 -8.43 -3.61 5.25
CA GLU A 21 -7.26 -4.18 5.91
C GLU A 21 -7.64 -5.55 6.48
N GLU A 22 -6.81 -6.56 6.23
CA GLU A 22 -6.99 -7.90 6.79
C GLU A 22 -5.65 -8.44 7.32
N MET A 23 -5.68 -9.03 8.50
CA MET A 23 -4.55 -9.80 9.02
C MET A 23 -4.69 -11.24 8.52
N LYS A 24 -3.63 -11.78 7.92
CA LYS A 24 -3.64 -13.15 7.43
C LYS A 24 -3.52 -14.11 8.62
N GLU A 25 -4.58 -14.85 8.91
CA GLU A 25 -4.63 -15.81 10.01
C GLU A 25 -3.44 -16.77 10.02
N GLY A 26 -2.89 -17.04 11.21
CA GLY A 26 -1.72 -17.89 11.38
C GLY A 26 -0.39 -17.26 10.95
N THR A 27 -0.37 -15.97 10.60
CA THR A 27 0.86 -15.23 10.25
C THR A 27 0.85 -13.81 10.83
N ASP A 28 2.01 -13.17 10.92
CA ASP A 28 2.13 -11.75 11.28
C ASP A 28 1.98 -10.81 10.07
N MET A 29 1.43 -11.30 8.95
CA MET A 29 1.25 -10.51 7.73
C MET A 29 -0.08 -9.76 7.73
N PHE A 30 -0.01 -8.51 7.30
CA PHE A 30 -1.17 -7.66 7.04
C PHE A 30 -1.29 -7.39 5.53
N ILE A 31 -2.51 -7.48 5.01
CA ILE A 31 -2.84 -7.15 3.63
C ILE A 31 -3.71 -5.90 3.65
N ILE A 32 -3.28 -4.88 2.93
CA ILE A 32 -4.01 -3.62 2.75
C ILE A 32 -4.45 -3.55 1.29
N LYS A 33 -5.76 -3.51 1.06
CA LYS A 33 -6.35 -3.27 -0.27
C LYS A 33 -6.70 -1.79 -0.37
N ALA A 34 -6.19 -1.12 -1.39
CA ALA A 34 -6.38 0.31 -1.62
C ALA A 34 -6.55 0.60 -3.11
N VAL A 35 -7.28 1.66 -3.42
CA VAL A 35 -7.24 2.30 -4.74
C VAL A 35 -6.17 3.39 -4.74
N LEU A 36 -5.52 3.57 -5.89
CA LEU A 36 -4.48 4.56 -6.11
C LEU A 36 -4.65 5.09 -7.55
N PRO A 37 -4.72 6.41 -7.78
CA PRO A 37 -4.77 6.96 -9.13
C PRO A 37 -3.56 6.49 -9.95
N VAL A 38 -3.79 6.10 -11.22
CA VAL A 38 -2.71 5.56 -12.07
C VAL A 38 -1.59 6.58 -12.25
N ALA A 39 -1.92 7.87 -12.40
CA ALA A 39 -0.94 8.95 -12.51
C ALA A 39 -0.01 9.05 -11.28
N GLU A 40 -0.55 8.81 -10.08
CA GLU A 40 0.20 8.85 -8.82
C GLU A 40 0.84 7.50 -8.46
N SER A 41 0.66 6.46 -9.29
CA SER A 41 1.20 5.12 -9.03
C SER A 41 2.67 4.95 -9.47
N PHE A 42 3.16 5.83 -10.34
CA PHE A 42 4.56 5.78 -10.80
C PHE A 42 5.54 5.98 -9.64
N GLY A 43 6.49 5.06 -9.50
CA GLY A 43 7.47 5.05 -8.41
C GLY A 43 6.91 4.66 -7.04
N PHE A 44 5.62 4.30 -6.94
CA PHE A 44 4.99 3.90 -5.68
C PHE A 44 5.68 2.68 -5.05
N ALA A 45 5.99 1.67 -5.86
CA ALA A 45 6.61 0.44 -5.39
C ALA A 45 7.98 0.68 -4.74
N ASP A 46 8.79 1.55 -5.35
CA ASP A 46 10.10 1.90 -4.84
C ASP A 46 10.01 2.75 -3.56
N GLU A 47 9.09 3.72 -3.51
CA GLU A 47 8.88 4.54 -2.31
C GLU A 47 8.41 3.70 -1.12
N ILE A 48 7.43 2.80 -1.32
CA ILE A 48 6.95 1.89 -0.26
C ILE A 48 8.08 1.00 0.24
N ARG A 49 8.83 0.35 -0.66
CA ARG A 49 9.93 -0.54 -0.26
C ARG A 49 11.00 0.23 0.52
N LYS A 50 11.36 1.43 0.07
CA LYS A 50 12.34 2.30 0.76
C LYS A 50 11.85 2.74 2.14
N ARG A 51 10.59 3.18 2.27
CA ARG A 51 10.01 3.63 3.55
C ARG A 51 9.85 2.50 4.57
N THR A 52 9.63 1.29 4.09
CA THR A 52 9.39 0.12 4.94
C THR A 52 10.61 -0.78 5.10
N SER A 53 11.77 -0.39 4.57
CA SER A 53 12.98 -1.22 4.55
C SER A 53 12.74 -2.61 3.93
N GLY A 54 11.88 -2.68 2.92
CA GLY A 54 11.49 -3.90 2.21
C GLY A 54 10.41 -4.74 2.89
N LEU A 55 9.92 -4.34 4.08
CA LEU A 55 8.91 -5.11 4.82
C LEU A 55 7.51 -5.08 4.19
N ALA A 56 7.23 -4.11 3.31
CA ALA A 56 6.02 -4.07 2.50
C ALA A 56 6.34 -4.38 1.04
N SER A 57 5.58 -5.30 0.45
CA SER A 57 5.65 -5.67 -0.96
C SER A 57 4.35 -5.28 -1.67
N PRO A 58 4.36 -4.22 -2.50
CA PRO A 58 3.16 -3.79 -3.20
C PRO A 58 2.91 -4.64 -4.46
N GLN A 59 1.63 -4.87 -4.76
CA GLN A 59 1.16 -5.38 -6.03
C GLN A 59 0.22 -4.34 -6.66
N LEU A 60 0.53 -3.92 -7.88
CA LEU A 60 -0.28 -2.97 -8.63
C LEU A 60 -1.09 -3.73 -9.68
N VAL A 61 -2.40 -3.75 -9.51
CA VAL A 61 -3.35 -4.40 -10.40
C VAL A 61 -4.40 -3.37 -10.80
N PHE A 62 -4.64 -3.25 -12.11
CA PHE A 62 -5.69 -2.35 -12.59
C PHE A 62 -7.07 -2.83 -12.11
N SER A 63 -7.85 -1.95 -11.51
CA SER A 63 -9.24 -2.22 -11.11
C SER A 63 -10.25 -1.57 -12.06
N HIS A 64 -10.25 -0.23 -12.13
CA HIS A 64 -11.16 0.60 -12.93
C HIS A 64 -10.69 2.07 -12.92
N TRP A 65 -11.47 2.95 -13.55
CA TRP A 65 -11.42 4.41 -13.35
C TRP A 65 -12.50 4.83 -12.34
N GLU A 66 -12.26 5.87 -11.56
CA GLU A 66 -13.22 6.45 -10.58
C GLU A 66 -13.57 7.89 -10.98
#